data_AF-A0AAP7I9Z0-F1
#
_entry.id   AF-A0AAP7I9Z0-F1
#
_cell.length_a   1.000
_cell.length_b   1.000
_cell.length_c   1.000
_cell.angle_alpha   90.00
_cell.angle_beta   90.00
_cell.angle_gamma   90.00
#
_symmetry.space_group_name_H-M   'P 1'
#
loop_
_entity.id
_entity.type
_entity.pdbx_description
1 polymer ?
#
loop_
_entity_poly.entity_id
_entity_poly.type
_entity_poly.pdbx_seq_one_letter_code
_entity_poly.pdbx_strand_id
1 'polypeptide(L)' 'MRERENVKWKGYEIAFFIISIIFLFLASINLLGVTKFSQSVESVFYSIFLLSMFIVNLRKSLIISLLFLVAGVLFFISIF' A
#
# COMPACT_ATOMS: atom_id res chain seq x y z
N MET A 1 9.96 -24.61 14.68
CA MET A 1 9.20 -23.37 15.02
C MET A 1 9.32 -22.27 13.96
N ARG A 2 10.51 -22.01 13.37
CA ARG A 2 10.70 -20.99 12.30
C ARG A 2 9.90 -21.21 11.00
N GLU A 3 9.55 -22.45 10.66
CA GLU A 3 8.77 -22.75 9.44
C GLU A 3 7.31 -22.30 9.55
N ARG A 4 6.64 -22.51 10.70
CA ARG A 4 5.25 -22.07 10.90
C ARG A 4 5.12 -20.55 10.87
N GLU A 5 6.14 -19.83 11.35
CA GLU A 5 6.20 -18.38 11.29
C GLU A 5 6.29 -17.89 9.85
N ASN A 6 7.18 -18.47 9.04
CA ASN A 6 7.29 -18.13 7.63
C ASN A 6 5.99 -18.35 6.85
N VAL A 7 5.25 -19.43 7.15
CA VAL A 7 3.95 -19.70 6.50
C VAL A 7 2.90 -18.65 6.86
N LYS A 8 2.82 -18.24 8.14
CA LYS A 8 1.90 -17.17 8.58
C LYS A 8 2.22 -15.84 7.92
N TRP A 9 3.49 -15.44 7.91
CA TRP A 9 3.95 -14.20 7.27
C TRP A 9 3.67 -14.18 5.77
N LYS A 10 3.83 -15.32 5.09
CA LYS A 10 3.47 -15.44 3.66
C LYS A 10 1.98 -15.20 3.42
N GLY A 11 1.11 -15.64 4.35
CA GLY A 11 -0.32 -15.36 4.30
C GLY A 11 -0.64 -13.87 4.45
N TYR A 12 0.00 -13.18 5.39
CA TYR A 12 -0.14 -11.72 5.56
C TYR A 12 0.36 -10.96 4.33
N GLU A 13 1.53 -11.31 3.79
CA GLU A 13 2.07 -10.72 2.56
C GLU A 13 1.08 -10.85 1.40
N ILE A 14 0.44 -12.01 1.23
CA ILE A 14 -0.57 -12.22 0.19
C ILE A 14 -1.81 -11.34 0.43
N ALA A 15 -2.30 -11.25 1.66
CA ALA A 15 -3.44 -10.40 1.98
C ALA A 15 -3.15 -8.92 1.69
N PHE A 16 -2.01 -8.39 2.14
CA PHE A 16 -1.60 -7.01 1.84
C PHE A 16 -1.31 -6.78 0.36
N PHE A 17 -0.85 -7.80 -0.35
CA PHE A 17 -0.67 -7.72 -1.81
C PHE A 17 -2.02 -7.60 -2.54
N ILE A 18 -3.02 -8.39 -2.15
CA ILE A 18 -4.38 -8.29 -2.69
C ILE A 18 -4.98 -6.90 -2.41
N ILE A 19 -4.83 -6.41 -1.17
CA ILE A 19 -5.25 -5.05 -0.79
C ILE A 19 -4.58 -4.01 -1.69
N SER A 20 -3.26 -4.12 -1.88
CA SER A 20 -2.49 -3.21 -2.73
C SER A 20 -3.00 -3.21 -4.18
N ILE A 21 -3.35 -4.37 -4.74
CA ILE A 21 -3.91 -4.48 -6.09
C ILE A 21 -5.25 -3.73 -6.18
N ILE A 22 -6.14 -3.93 -5.22
CA ILE A 22 -7.47 -3.28 -5.22
C ILE A 22 -7.31 -1.75 -5.21
N PHE A 23 -6.47 -1.22 -4.32
CA PHE A 23 -6.22 0.22 -4.25
C PHE A 23 -5.50 0.76 -5.48
N LEU A 24 -4.63 -0.03 -6.12
CA LEU A 24 -4.01 0.35 -7.39
C LEU A 24 -5.05 0.51 -8.50
N PHE A 25 -6.04 -0.38 -8.59
CA PHE A 25 -7.14 -0.24 -9.53
C PHE A 25 -7.97 1.01 -9.26
N LEU A 26 -8.35 1.27 -8.00
CA LEU A 26 -9.06 2.48 -7.60
C LEU A 26 -8.31 3.76 -7.97
N ALA A 27 -7.02 3.81 -7.67
CA ALA A 27 -6.14 4.93 -8.04
C ALA A 27 -6.05 5.11 -9.57
N SER A 28 -5.94 4.02 -10.32
CA SER A 28 -5.85 4.04 -11.78
C SER A 28 -7.15 4.52 -12.43
N ILE A 29 -8.31 4.08 -11.93
CA ILE A 29 -9.64 4.52 -12.41
C ILE A 29 -9.79 6.04 -12.19
N ASN A 30 -9.30 6.54 -11.06
CA ASN A 30 -9.30 7.96 -10.75
C ASN A 30 -8.36 8.76 -11.69
N LEU A 31 -7.14 8.26 -11.94
CA LEU A 31 -6.17 8.85 -12.87
C LEU A 31 -6.70 8.94 -14.32
N LEU A 32 -7.47 7.93 -14.74
CA LEU A 32 -8.11 7.90 -16.06
C LEU A 32 -9.35 8.79 -16.16
N GLY A 33 -9.71 9.51 -15.08
CA GLY A 33 -10.84 10.44 -15.05
C GLY A 33 -12.21 9.76 -15.12
N VAL A 34 -12.28 8.44 -14.90
CA VAL A 34 -13.53 7.67 -14.92
C VAL A 34 -14.37 7.96 -13.67
N THR A 35 -13.70 8.18 -12.54
CA THR A 35 -14.30 8.64 -11.28
C THR A 35 -13.51 9.83 -10.76
N LYS A 36 -14.18 10.83 -10.20
CA LYS A 36 -13.52 11.95 -9.51
C LYS A 36 -13.74 11.81 -8.02
N PHE A 37 -12.70 11.43 -7.28
CA PHE A 37 -12.73 11.48 -5.83
C PHE A 37 -12.30 12.88 -5.35
N SER A 38 -12.60 13.20 -4.09
CA SER A 38 -12.02 14.40 -3.49
C SER A 38 -10.54 14.16 -3.19
N GLN A 39 -9.73 15.22 -3.22
CA GLN A 39 -8.29 15.15 -2.97
C GLN A 39 -7.94 14.44 -1.64
N SER A 40 -8.76 14.65 -0.61
CA SER A 40 -8.60 13.97 0.69
C SER A 40 -8.83 12.45 0.58
N VAL A 41 -9.85 12.02 -0.16
CA VAL A 41 -10.16 10.59 -0.36
C VAL A 41 -9.07 9.91 -1.21
N GLU A 42 -8.59 10.58 -2.25
CA GLU A 42 -7.47 10.08 -3.06
C GLU A 42 -6.20 9.91 -2.23
N SER A 43 -5.86 10.91 -1.41
CA SER A 43 -4.69 10.89 -0.54
C SER A 43 -4.75 9.72 0.46
N VAL A 44 -5.94 9.43 1.00
CA VAL A 44 -6.17 8.24 1.85
C VAL A 44 -5.93 6.95 1.05
N PHE A 45 -6.47 6.82 -0.16
CA PHE A 45 -6.29 5.62 -0.98
C PHE A 45 -4.82 5.37 -1.34
N TYR A 46 -4.10 6.42 -1.74
CA TYR A 46 -2.67 6.34 -2.00
C TYR A 46 -1.87 5.99 -0.75
N SER A 47 -2.20 6.57 0.41
CA SER A 47 -1.54 6.24 1.66
C SER A 47 -1.73 4.77 2.04
N ILE A 48 -2.96 4.24 1.97
CA ILE A 48 -3.25 2.82 2.25
C ILE A 48 -2.52 1.89 1.28
N PHE A 49 -2.49 2.23 -0.01
CA PHE A 49 -1.74 1.49 -1.02
C PHE A 49 -0.24 1.42 -0.69
N LEU A 50 0.37 2.57 -0.40
CA LEU A 50 1.80 2.67 -0.14
C LEU A 50 2.18 1.96 1.17
N LEU A 51 1.37 2.09 2.22
CA LEU A 51 1.57 1.35 3.47
C LEU A 51 1.42 -0.17 3.29
N SER A 52 0.52 -0.62 2.43
CA SER A 52 0.38 -2.04 2.11
C SER A 52 1.60 -2.56 1.34
N MET A 53 2.12 -1.77 0.38
CA MET A 53 3.35 -2.08 -0.35
C MET A 53 4.61 -2.06 0.54
N PHE A 54 4.64 -1.23 1.59
CA PHE A 54 5.66 -1.26 2.62
C PHE A 54 5.73 -2.64 3.29
N ILE A 55 4.59 -3.17 3.74
CA ILE A 55 4.51 -4.49 4.41
C ILE A 55 4.94 -5.61 3.47
N VAL A 56 4.47 -5.60 2.22
CA VAL A 56 4.81 -6.61 1.21
C VAL A 56 6.31 -6.62 0.88
N ASN A 57 6.95 -5.45 0.87
CA ASN A 57 8.36 -5.33 0.51
C ASN A 57 9.33 -5.34 1.70
N LEU A 58 8.82 -5.27 2.94
CA LEU A 58 9.62 -5.23 4.18
C LEU A 58 10.68 -6.33 4.22
N ARG A 59 10.30 -7.55 3.81
CA ARG A 59 11.18 -8.73 3.83
C ARG A 59 11.99 -8.94 2.55
N LYS A 60 11.66 -8.25 1.46
CA LYS A 60 12.34 -8.37 0.16
C LYS A 60 13.48 -7.35 0.04
N SER A 61 13.21 -6.10 0.40
CA SER A 61 14.18 -5.01 0.34
C SER A 61 13.80 -3.91 1.31
N LEU A 62 14.67 -3.68 2.30
CA LEU A 62 14.50 -2.62 3.30
C LEU A 62 14.44 -1.23 2.66
N ILE A 63 15.26 -0.96 1.64
CA ILE A 63 15.33 0.34 0.98
C ILE A 63 14.00 0.65 0.26
N ILE A 64 13.51 -0.31 -0.52
CA ILE A 64 12.24 -0.18 -1.26
C ILE A 64 11.08 -0.04 -0.28
N SER A 65 11.08 -0.84 0.79
CA SER A 65 10.08 -0.75 1.84
C SER A 65 10.06 0.63 2.50
N LEU A 66 11.22 1.17 2.88
CA LEU A 66 11.32 2.52 3.46
C LEU A 66 10.80 3.61 2.52
N LEU A 67 11.06 3.51 1.21
CA LEU A 67 10.51 4.46 0.23
C LEU A 67 8.98 4.44 0.23
N PHE A 68 8.37 3.25 0.27
CA PHE A 68 6.92 3.10 0.37
C PHE A 68 6.37 3.67 1.69
N LEU A 69 7.07 3.47 2.80
CA LEU A 69 6.68 4.03 4.10
C LEU A 69 6.68 5.56 4.06
N VAL A 70 7.78 6.17 3.60
CA VAL A 70 7.93 7.63 3.54
C VAL A 70 6.88 8.22 2.61
N ALA A 71 6.68 7.64 1.42
CA ALA A 71 5.65 8.08 0.50
C ALA A 71 4.24 7.97 1.12
N GLY A 72 3.93 6.86 1.79
CA GLY A 72 2.64 6.64 2.44
C GLY A 72 2.34 7.65 3.55
N VAL A 73 3.36 8.03 4.32
CA VAL A 73 3.26 9.07 5.35
C VAL A 73 3.08 10.46 4.72
N LEU A 74 3.80 10.79 3.65
CA LEU A 74 3.65 12.07 2.95
C LEU A 74 2.22 12.26 2.41
N PHE A 75 1.66 11.22 1.79
CA PHE A 75 0.26 11.23 1.34
C PHE A 75 -0.75 11.28 2.49
N PHE A 76 -0.41 10.74 3.65
CA PHE A 76 -1.28 10.87 4.83
C PHE A 76 -1.27 12.29 5.39
N ILE A 77 -0.09 12.92 5.46
CA ILE A 77 0.04 14.30 5.95
C ILE A 77 -0.63 15.28 4.99
N SER A 78 -0.61 15.03 3.68
CA SER A 78 -1.26 15.91 2.69
C SER A 78 -2.79 15.94 2.78
N ILE A 79 -3.40 15.14 3.66
CA ILE A 79 -4.84 15.19 3.96
C ILE A 79 -5.19 16.40 4.84
N PHE A 80 -4.27 16.81 5.71
CA PHE A 80 -4.43 17.91 6.67
C PHE A 80 -3.90 19.23 6.10
#